data_AF-A0A2A3CGL3-F1
#
_entry.id   AF-A0A2A3CGL3-F1
#
_cell.length_a   1.000
_cell.length_b   1.000
_cell.length_c   1.000
_cell.angle_alpha   90.00
_cell.angle_beta   90.00
_cell.angle_gamma   90.00
#
_symmetry.space_group_name_H-M   'P 1'
#
loop_
_entity.id
_entity.type
_entity.pdbx_description
1 polymer ?
#
loop_
_entity_poly.entity_id
_entity_poly.type
_entity_poly.pdbx_seq_one_letter_code
_entity_poly.pdbx_strand_id
1 'polypeptide(L)'
;MSLLETCEWSDDYASVVATIGPRYRVIVDRRAFGWNFQQRRSRGGGHGRWFSVASFIMHRESLSTRAIPLMHSGYVKDHGITQEIVDAALATLPERFSPEPTYDQLTVHTRPHVPVAPTSYKTAHSRA
;
A
#
# COMPACT_ATOMS: atom_id res chain seq x y z
N MET A 1 10.16 -18.93 21.61
CA MET A 1 9.67 -18.79 20.22
C MET A 1 10.34 -17.55 19.65
N SER A 2 11.10 -17.70 18.56
CA SER A 2 11.97 -16.64 18.04
C SER A 2 11.17 -15.61 17.24
N LEU A 3 11.55 -14.33 17.37
CA LEU A 3 10.97 -13.16 16.70
C LEU A 3 11.15 -13.14 15.16
N LEU A 4 11.67 -14.21 14.55
CA LEU A 4 12.16 -14.22 13.17
C LEU A 4 11.26 -14.94 12.15
N GLU A 5 10.11 -15.50 12.55
CA GLU A 5 9.24 -16.29 11.66
C GLU A 5 8.07 -15.52 11.00
N THR A 6 8.24 -14.22 10.75
CA THR A 6 7.31 -13.49 9.88
C THR A 6 8.04 -12.69 8.80
N CYS A 7 8.92 -13.37 8.06
CA CYS A 7 9.21 -12.98 6.69
C CYS A 7 7.96 -13.30 5.85
N GLU A 8 6.97 -12.42 5.94
CA GLU A 8 5.76 -12.51 5.14
C GLU A 8 6.09 -12.15 3.70
N TRP A 9 6.19 -13.21 2.89
CA TRP A 9 6.45 -13.22 1.47
C TRP A 9 5.69 -12.10 0.77
N SER A 10 6.49 -11.15 0.32
CA SER A 10 6.10 -10.03 -0.50
C SER A 10 7.37 -9.71 -1.29
N ASP A 11 7.79 -10.67 -2.13
CA ASP A 11 9.01 -10.60 -2.96
C ASP A 11 9.06 -9.32 -3.83
N ASP A 12 7.92 -8.65 -3.97
CA ASP A 12 7.75 -7.40 -4.70
C ASP A 12 8.19 -6.13 -3.95
N TYR A 13 8.53 -6.19 -2.65
CA TYR A 13 8.83 -4.99 -1.85
C TYR A 13 10.12 -5.15 -1.05
N ALA A 14 10.95 -4.09 -1.08
CA ALA A 14 12.36 -4.17 -0.68
C ALA A 14 12.59 -4.38 0.82
N SER A 15 11.80 -3.76 1.70
CA SER A 15 11.97 -3.89 3.16
C SER A 15 10.78 -3.33 3.96
N VAL A 16 10.55 -3.89 5.15
CA VAL A 16 9.65 -3.32 6.16
C VAL A 16 10.40 -2.24 6.92
N VAL A 17 9.82 -1.03 6.99
CA VAL A 17 10.47 0.14 7.61
C VAL A 17 9.78 0.59 8.90
N ALA A 18 8.50 0.27 9.08
CA ALA A 18 7.79 0.47 10.35
C ALA A 18 6.61 -0.49 10.49
N THR A 19 6.22 -0.81 11.72
CA THR A 19 5.04 -1.64 12.05
C THR A 19 4.13 -0.87 12.99
N ILE A 20 2.87 -0.69 12.58
CA ILE A 20 1.83 0.02 13.34
C ILE A 20 0.81 -1.01 13.85
N GLY A 21 1.34 -2.02 14.54
CA GLY A 21 0.60 -3.16 15.08
C GLY A 21 0.61 -4.43 14.20
N PRO A 22 -0.05 -5.51 14.64
CA PRO A 22 0.01 -6.84 14.02
C PRO A 22 -0.61 -6.94 12.62
N ARG A 23 -1.39 -5.92 12.20
CA ARG A 23 -2.10 -5.92 10.90
C ARG A 23 -1.74 -4.76 9.99
N TYR A 24 -0.88 -3.85 10.41
CA TYR A 24 -0.52 -2.67 9.63
C TYR A 24 0.98 -2.42 9.67
N ARG A 25 1.55 -2.14 8.50
CA ARG A 25 2.97 -1.87 8.36
C ARG A 25 3.24 -0.86 7.26
N VAL A 26 4.41 -0.25 7.32
CA VAL A 26 4.97 0.60 6.27
C VAL A 26 6.18 -0.10 5.70
N ILE A 27 6.27 -0.11 4.37
CA ILE A 27 7.37 -0.69 3.62
C ILE A 27 7.85 0.28 2.53
N VAL A 28 9.03 0.06 1.97
CA VAL A 28 9.46 0.78 0.76
C VAL A 28 8.64 0.30 -0.44
N ASP A 29 8.07 1.21 -1.21
CA ASP A 29 7.25 0.91 -2.39
C ASP A 29 8.00 0.05 -3.42
N ARG A 30 7.28 -0.73 -4.23
CA ARG A 30 7.87 -1.67 -5.21
C ARG A 30 8.79 -0.98 -6.20
N ARG A 31 8.47 0.28 -6.51
CA ARG A 31 9.24 1.13 -7.44
C ARG A 31 10.35 1.91 -6.76
N ALA A 32 10.54 1.72 -5.45
CA ALA A 32 11.49 2.46 -4.62
C ALA A 32 11.36 3.99 -4.72
N PHE A 33 10.13 4.49 -4.94
CA PHE A 33 9.88 5.93 -5.01
C PHE A 33 9.38 6.53 -3.72
N GLY A 34 8.82 5.74 -2.81
CA GLY A 34 8.25 6.25 -1.57
C GLY A 34 7.91 5.11 -0.63
N TRP A 35 7.07 5.41 0.35
CA TRP A 35 6.53 4.39 1.25
C TRP A 35 5.19 3.86 0.76
N ASN A 36 4.94 2.61 1.15
CA ASN A 36 3.69 1.89 0.94
C ASN A 36 3.12 1.49 2.31
N PHE A 37 1.88 1.89 2.58
CA PHE A 37 1.14 1.51 3.78
C PHE A 37 0.31 0.26 3.47
N GLN A 38 0.61 -0.83 4.18
CA GLN A 38 -0.02 -2.13 3.96
C GLN A 38 -0.87 -2.56 5.14
N GLN A 39 -1.90 -3.33 4.83
CA GLN A 39 -2.72 -4.02 5.80
C GLN A 39 -2.66 -5.54 5.57
N ARG A 40 -2.82 -6.30 6.64
CA ARG A 40 -2.97 -7.76 6.63
C ARG A 40 -4.44 -8.15 6.79
N ARG A 41 -5.01 -8.91 5.84
CA ARG A 41 -6.35 -9.50 6.02
C ARG A 41 -6.18 -10.81 6.76
N SER A 42 -6.49 -10.84 8.05
CA SER A 42 -6.81 -12.11 8.70
C SER A 42 -8.29 -12.40 8.44
N ARG A 43 -8.57 -13.48 7.70
CA ARG A 43 -9.84 -14.20 7.80
C ARG A 43 -9.54 -15.52 8.51
N GLY A 44 -9.30 -15.44 9.83
CA GLY A 44 -8.99 -16.59 10.69
C GLY A 44 -7.60 -17.20 10.47
N GLY A 45 -6.83 -17.42 11.54
CA GLY A 45 -5.70 -18.35 11.50
C GLY A 45 -4.31 -17.78 11.14
N GLY A 46 -4.00 -16.52 11.46
CA GLY A 46 -2.60 -16.07 11.56
C GLY A 46 -1.74 -16.04 10.29
N HIS A 47 -2.28 -16.42 9.12
CA HIS A 47 -1.61 -16.46 7.81
C HIS A 47 -2.44 -15.68 6.78
N GLY A 48 -2.21 -14.37 6.71
CA GLY A 48 -2.93 -13.46 5.81
C GLY A 48 -1.99 -12.78 4.83
N ARG A 49 -2.42 -12.58 3.58
CA ARG A 49 -1.68 -11.78 2.60
C ARG A 49 -1.70 -10.30 2.98
N TRP A 50 -0.58 -9.64 2.76
CA TRP A 50 -0.50 -8.18 2.80
C TRP A 50 -1.04 -7.57 1.53
N PHE A 51 -1.70 -6.43 1.67
CA PHE A 51 -2.20 -5.64 0.55
C PHE A 51 -1.90 -4.17 0.80
N SER A 52 -1.56 -3.47 -0.28
CA SER A 52 -1.37 -2.03 -0.28
C SER A 52 -2.69 -1.32 -0.06
N VAL A 53 -2.73 -0.46 0.95
CA VAL A 53 -3.85 0.45 1.24
C VAL A 53 -3.56 1.84 0.69
N ALA A 54 -2.29 2.26 0.75
CA ALA A 54 -1.81 3.48 0.10
C ALA A 54 -0.36 3.29 -0.37
N SER A 55 -0.01 3.89 -1.50
CA SER A 55 1.32 3.81 -2.13
C SER A 55 1.84 5.20 -2.45
N PHE A 56 3.12 5.30 -2.82
CA PHE A 56 3.73 6.52 -3.35
C PHE A 56 3.65 7.70 -2.37
N ILE A 57 3.79 7.41 -1.06
CA ILE A 57 3.80 8.43 -0.03
C ILE A 57 5.24 8.90 0.16
N MET A 58 5.48 10.18 -0.16
CA MET A 58 6.83 10.78 -0.15
C MET A 58 7.21 11.42 1.17
N HIS A 59 6.21 11.85 1.94
CA HIS A 59 6.37 12.63 3.16
C HIS A 59 5.87 11.84 4.37
N ARG A 60 6.69 11.79 5.42
CA ARG A 60 6.38 11.06 6.65
C ARG A 60 5.15 11.67 7.32
N GLU A 61 5.03 12.99 7.33
CA GLU A 61 3.83 13.70 7.82
C GLU A 61 2.56 13.26 7.08
N SER A 62 2.62 13.10 5.75
CA SER A 62 1.49 12.59 4.96
C SER A 62 1.14 11.14 5.30
N LEU A 63 2.14 10.34 5.70
CA LEU A 63 1.91 8.96 6.13
C LEU A 63 1.27 8.92 7.52
N SER A 64 1.81 9.69 8.46
CA SER A 64 1.32 9.82 9.84
C SER A 64 -0.14 10.27 9.89
N THR A 65 -0.48 11.36 9.17
CA THR A 65 -1.83 11.93 9.15
C THR A 65 -2.87 11.01 8.50
N ARG A 66 -2.45 10.15 7.56
CA ARG A 66 -3.34 9.24 6.82
C ARG A 66 -3.42 7.83 7.43
N ALA A 67 -2.50 7.45 8.31
CA ALA A 67 -2.42 6.09 8.83
C ALA A 67 -3.73 5.67 9.52
N ILE A 68 -4.21 6.44 10.50
CA ILE A 68 -5.43 6.11 11.25
C ILE A 68 -6.68 6.08 10.35
N PRO A 69 -6.95 7.09 9.49
CA PRO A 69 -8.09 7.04 8.56
C PRO A 69 -8.10 5.83 7.62
N LEU A 70 -6.92 5.28 7.30
CA LEU A 70 -6.77 4.11 6.43
C LEU A 70 -6.88 2.78 7.19
N MET A 71 -6.94 2.81 8.52
CA MET A 71 -7.14 1.63 9.36
C MET A 71 -8.63 1.35 9.59
N HIS A 72 -8.95 0.09 9.85
CA HIS A 72 -10.31 -0.30 10.23
C HIS A 72 -10.64 0.27 11.61
N SER A 73 -11.73 1.04 11.73
CA SER A 73 -12.10 1.75 12.96
C SER A 73 -12.24 0.84 14.18
N GLY A 74 -12.84 -0.35 14.01
CA GLY A 74 -12.93 -1.35 15.08
C GLY A 74 -11.56 -1.82 15.56
N TYR A 75 -10.61 -2.00 14.63
CA TYR A 75 -9.25 -2.43 15.00
C TYR A 75 -8.48 -1.33 15.73
N VAL A 76 -8.60 -0.07 15.28
CA VAL A 76 -8.00 1.08 15.96
C VAL A 76 -8.49 1.16 17.41
N LYS A 77 -9.80 0.98 17.62
CA LYS A 77 -10.41 0.97 18.95
C LYS A 77 -9.97 -0.22 19.80
N ASP A 78 -10.03 -1.43 19.25
CA ASP A 78 -9.72 -2.67 19.97
C ASP A 78 -8.25 -2.76 20.41
N HIS A 79 -7.35 -2.13 19.64
CA HIS A 79 -5.91 -2.13 19.91
C HIS A 79 -5.39 -0.80 20.49
N GLY A 80 -6.28 0.16 20.78
CA GLY A 80 -5.91 1.45 21.38
C GLY A 80 -4.90 2.25 20.55
N ILE A 81 -4.99 2.19 19.22
CA ILE A 81 -4.05 2.88 18.33
C ILE A 81 -4.35 4.38 18.34
N THR A 82 -3.43 5.16 18.91
CA THR A 82 -3.47 6.62 18.94
C THR A 82 -2.55 7.23 17.88
N GLN A 83 -2.70 8.53 17.63
CA GLN A 83 -1.79 9.27 16.74
C GLN A 83 -0.35 9.23 17.26
N GLU A 84 -0.16 9.30 18.58
CA GLU A 84 1.16 9.20 19.22
C GLU A 84 1.85 7.86 18.93
N ILE A 85 1.10 6.75 18.91
CA ILE A 85 1.64 5.42 18.57
C ILE A 85 2.09 5.37 17.11
N VAL A 86 1.29 5.95 16.23
CA VAL A 86 1.63 6.07 14.80
C VAL A 86 2.90 6.91 14.64
N ASP A 87 2.95 8.08 15.25
CA ASP A 87 4.08 8.99 15.15
C ASP A 87 5.36 8.37 15.71
N ALA A 88 5.26 7.68 16.85
CA ALA A 88 6.38 6.93 17.43
C ALA A 88 6.88 5.81 16.50
N ALA A 89 5.97 5.07 15.87
CA ALA A 89 6.32 4.01 14.92
C ALA A 89 7.02 4.55 13.66
N LEU A 90 6.74 5.81 13.28
CA LEU A 90 7.30 6.46 12.10
C LEU A 90 8.49 7.38 12.41
N ALA A 91 8.80 7.60 13.69
CA ALA A 91 9.78 8.60 14.12
C ALA A 91 11.18 8.37 13.52
N THR A 92 11.55 7.12 13.27
CA THR A 92 12.85 6.73 12.69
C THR A 92 12.93 6.90 11.17
N LEU A 93 11.80 7.16 10.50
CA LEU A 93 11.79 7.42 9.07
C LEU A 93 12.25 8.86 8.81
N PRO A 94 12.99 9.09 7.70
CA PRO A 94 13.28 10.46 7.27
C PRO A 94 11.98 11.20 6.95
N GLU A 95 11.97 12.52 7.05
CA GLU A 95 10.75 13.29 6.73
C GLU A 95 10.35 13.14 5.26
N ARG A 96 11.33 13.00 4.37
CA ARG A 96 11.13 12.76 2.94
C ARG A 96 11.81 11.46 2.54
N PHE A 97 11.16 10.69 1.67
CA PHE A 97 11.80 9.56 1.01
C PHE A 97 12.91 10.05 0.07
N SER A 98 14.08 9.40 0.12
CA SER A 98 15.26 9.73 -0.70
C SER A 98 15.84 8.44 -1.27
N PRO A 99 16.28 8.42 -2.54
CA PRO A 99 16.38 9.56 -3.46
C PRO A 99 15.01 10.00 -4.01
N GLU A 100 14.92 11.28 -4.38
CA GLU A 100 13.75 11.82 -5.07
C GLU A 100 13.52 11.05 -6.37
N PRO A 101 12.30 10.54 -6.63
CA PRO A 101 12.01 9.88 -7.88
C PRO A 101 12.28 10.85 -9.03
N THR A 102 13.30 10.56 -9.82
CA THR A 102 13.56 11.33 -11.04
C THR A 102 12.50 10.97 -12.07
N TYR A 103 12.12 11.93 -12.91
CA TYR A 103 11.07 11.76 -13.94
C TYR A 103 11.30 10.52 -14.82
N ASP A 104 12.57 10.15 -15.07
CA ASP A 104 12.96 8.97 -15.84
C ASP A 104 12.59 7.63 -15.17
N GLN A 105 12.43 7.63 -13.84
CA GLN A 105 12.08 6.45 -13.09
C GLN A 105 10.54 6.24 -13.05
N LEU A 106 9.76 7.28 -13.33
CA LEU A 106 8.32 7.18 -13.51
C LEU A 106 7.99 6.56 -14.88
N THR A 107 8.24 5.26 -15.03
CA THR A 107 7.64 4.49 -16.11
C THR A 107 6.14 4.43 -15.84
N VAL A 108 5.42 5.43 -16.35
CA VAL A 108 3.98 5.39 -16.43
C VAL A 108 3.68 4.30 -17.44
N HIS A 109 3.29 3.11 -16.96
CA HIS A 109 2.55 2.16 -17.78
C HIS A 109 1.18 2.77 -18.06
N THR A 110 1.15 3.82 -18.89
CA THR A 110 -0.03 4.12 -19.69
C THR A 110 -0.32 2.80 -20.40
N ARG A 111 -1.53 2.26 -20.19
CA ARG A 111 -1.96 1.07 -20.93
C ARG A 111 -1.55 1.26 -22.38
N PRO A 112 -0.94 0.27 -23.04
CA PRO A 112 -0.66 0.37 -24.46
C PRO A 112 -1.94 0.83 -25.14
N HIS A 113 -1.85 1.88 -25.95
CA HIS A 113 -2.96 2.45 -26.70
C HIS A 113 -3.54 1.32 -27.56
N VAL A 114 -4.52 0.59 -27.02
CA VAL A 114 -5.25 -0.41 -27.78
C VAL A 114 -5.97 0.39 -28.86
N PRO A 115 -5.72 0.14 -30.16
CA PRO A 115 -6.52 0.77 -31.19
C PRO A 115 -7.98 0.43 -30.90
N VAL A 116 -8.80 1.46 -30.72
CA VAL A 116 -10.25 1.31 -30.55
C VAL A 116 -10.74 0.55 -31.76
N ALA A 117 -11.15 -0.71 -31.56
CA ALA A 117 -11.80 -1.47 -32.61
C ALA A 117 -13.04 -0.68 -33.07
N PRO A 118 -13.28 -0.50 -34.38
CA PRO A 118 -14.42 0.25 -34.85
C PRO A 118 -15.71 -0.43 -34.38
N THR A 119 -16.45 0.23 -33.50
CA THR A 119 -17.79 -0.17 -33.09
C THR A 119 -18.75 0.03 -34.26
N SER A 120 -18.88 -0.98 -35.12
CA SER A 120 -20.01 -1.10 -36.04
C SER A 120 -21.17 -1.75 -35.28
N TYR A 121 -22.08 -0.92 -34.76
CA TYR A 121 -23.38 -1.36 -34.27
C TYR A 121 -24.46 -0.79 -35.20
N LYS A 122 -24.77 -1.53 -36.28
CA LYS A 122 -26.02 -1.35 -37.03
C LYS A 122 -26.68 -2.70 -37.30
N THR A 123 -27.57 -3.04 -36.38
CA THR A 123 -28.93 -3.57 -36.59
C THR A 123 -29.12 -4.66 -37.65
N ALA A 124 -29.24 -5.91 -37.18
CA ALA A 124 -30.09 -6.91 -37.81
C ALA A 124 -31.17 -7.33 -36.79
N HIS A 125 -32.29 -6.61 -36.76
CA HIS A 125 -33.53 -7.16 -36.23
C HIS A 125 -34.07 -8.10 -37.31
N SER A 126 -33.95 -9.40 -37.07
CA SER A 126 -34.70 -10.45 -37.77
C SER A 126 -36.20 -10.16 -37.61
N ARG A 127 -36.86 -9.81 -38.72
CA ARG A 127 -38.33 -9.86 -38.82
C ARG A 127 -38.77 -11.31 -38.84
N ALA A 128 -39.65 -11.67 -37.91
CA ALA A 128 -40.63 -12.73 -38.11
C ALA A 128 -41.80 -12.18 -38.93
#